data_AF-A0A952VT06-F1
#
_entry.id   AF-A0A952VT06-F1
#
_cell.length_a   1.000
_cell.length_b   1.000
_cell.length_c   1.000
_cell.angle_alpha   90.00
_cell.angle_beta   90.00
_cell.angle_gamma   90.00
#
_symmetry.space_group_name_H-M   'P 1'
#
loop_
_entity.id
_entity.type
_entity.pdbx_description
1 polymer ?
#
loop_
_entity_poly.entity_id
_entity_poly.type
_entity_poly.pdbx_seq_one_letter_code
_entity_poly.pdbx_strand_id
1 'polypeptide(L)'
;MDQSQLSLLQGSLDPGDSVLSAWNFSATGHTTGDPVYLSLQVGSGQKFYDLDVWRFDGISWAKYLNTDLAYDNRFASFVANGFSGYAISGLAAVPIPAAVWLFGSGLAAMVGFARRKTNRTPV
;
A
#
# COMPACT_ATOMS: atom_id res chain seq x y z
N MET A 1 3.99 16.85 -2.95
CA MET A 1 5.23 16.13 -2.63
C MET A 1 6.03 16.04 -3.92
N ASP A 2 7.36 16.19 -3.87
CA ASP A 2 8.20 16.00 -5.06
C ASP A 2 8.68 14.55 -5.22
N GLN A 3 9.17 14.19 -6.40
CA GLN A 3 9.59 12.81 -6.72
C GLN A 3 10.88 12.40 -5.99
N SER A 4 11.78 13.34 -5.70
CA SER A 4 12.99 13.06 -4.93
C SER A 4 12.67 12.65 -3.50
N GLN A 5 11.76 13.37 -2.83
CA GLN A 5 11.28 13.08 -1.49
C GLN A 5 10.62 11.71 -1.42
N LEU A 6 9.79 11.37 -2.41
CA LEU A 6 9.17 10.05 -2.49
C LEU A 6 10.20 8.93 -2.70
N SER A 7 11.21 9.18 -3.53
CA SER A 7 12.28 8.21 -3.78
C SER A 7 13.13 7.96 -2.53
N LEU A 8 13.41 9.01 -1.76
CA LEU A 8 14.09 8.90 -0.47
C LEU A 8 13.26 8.08 0.53
N LEU A 9 11.96 8.34 0.63
CA LEU A 9 11.08 7.54 1.48
C LEU A 9 11.08 6.08 1.02
N GLN A 10 10.85 5.82 -0.27
CA GLN A 10 10.79 4.49 -0.83
C GLN A 10 12.07 3.68 -0.61
N GLY A 11 13.24 4.33 -0.62
CA GLY A 11 14.52 3.71 -0.32
C GLY A 11 14.74 3.37 1.16
N SER A 12 13.91 3.91 2.07
CA SER A 12 13.96 3.63 3.51
C SER A 12 12.93 2.61 4.00
N LEU A 13 12.00 2.19 3.13
CA LEU A 13 10.96 1.22 3.47
C LEU A 13 11.51 -0.21 3.49
N ASP A 14 10.85 -1.07 4.24
CA ASP A 14 11.16 -2.50 4.28
C ASP A 14 10.89 -3.17 2.92
N PRO A 15 11.63 -4.24 2.56
CA PRO A 15 11.39 -4.94 1.30
C PRO A 15 9.95 -5.45 1.20
N GLY A 16 9.26 -5.05 0.13
CA GLY A 16 7.85 -5.41 -0.11
C GLY A 16 6.87 -4.28 0.22
N ASP A 17 7.32 -3.21 0.88
CA ASP A 17 6.50 -2.04 1.13
C ASP A 17 6.65 -0.97 0.04
N SER A 18 5.58 -0.19 -0.12
CA SER A 18 5.52 0.93 -1.05
C SER A 18 4.82 2.12 -0.44
N VAL A 19 5.12 3.31 -0.95
CA VAL A 19 4.37 4.52 -0.61
C VAL A 19 2.98 4.44 -1.24
N LEU A 20 1.95 4.31 -0.41
CA LEU A 20 0.55 4.21 -0.85
C LEU A 20 -0.08 5.58 -1.09
N SER A 21 0.29 6.57 -0.27
CA SER A 21 -0.22 7.95 -0.34
C SER A 21 0.81 8.91 0.22
N ALA A 22 0.93 10.10 -0.36
CA ALA A 22 1.85 11.12 0.11
C ALA A 22 1.40 12.53 -0.26
N TRP A 23 1.33 13.40 0.74
CA TRP A 23 0.76 14.74 0.61
C TRP A 23 1.58 15.75 1.41
N ASN A 24 1.72 16.96 0.88
CA ASN A 24 2.32 18.06 1.61
C ASN A 24 1.21 19.06 1.94
N PHE A 25 1.04 19.35 3.23
CA PHE A 25 0.02 20.26 3.71
C PHE A 25 0.67 21.54 4.21
N SER A 26 0.01 22.66 3.93
CA SER A 26 0.35 23.96 4.50
C SER A 26 -0.95 24.76 4.71
N ALA A 27 -0.97 25.55 5.76
CA ALA A 27 -2.09 26.43 6.08
C ALA A 27 -1.57 27.70 6.75
N THR A 28 -2.28 28.81 6.57
CA THR A 28 -2.06 30.05 7.32
C THR A 28 -2.97 30.07 8.55
N GLY A 29 -2.52 30.71 9.63
CA GLY A 29 -3.33 30.88 10.86
C GLY A 29 -3.45 29.65 11.76
N HIS A 30 -2.67 28.59 11.53
CA HIS A 30 -2.58 27.43 12.40
C HIS A 30 -1.44 27.59 13.41
N THR A 31 -1.71 27.31 14.68
CA THR A 31 -0.67 27.30 15.72
C THR A 31 0.05 25.96 15.70
N THR A 32 1.38 25.98 15.58
CA THR A 32 2.18 24.77 15.67
C THR A 32 1.91 24.05 16.99
N GLY A 33 1.58 22.76 16.93
CA GLY A 33 1.23 21.94 18.09
C GLY A 33 -0.27 21.70 18.26
N ASP A 34 -1.13 22.47 17.59
CA ASP A 34 -2.56 22.16 17.56
C ASP A 34 -2.80 20.85 16.77
N PRO A 35 -3.65 19.94 17.27
CA PRO A 35 -3.91 18.69 16.58
C PRO A 35 -4.72 18.92 15.30
N VAL A 36 -4.33 18.24 14.23
CA VAL A 36 -4.99 18.23 12.93
C VAL A 36 -5.37 16.80 12.59
N TYR A 37 -6.66 16.59 12.29
CA TYR A 37 -7.14 15.30 11.79
C TYR A 37 -6.89 15.22 10.28
N LEU A 38 -6.06 14.27 9.88
CA LEU A 38 -5.76 13.99 8.48
C LEU A 38 -6.34 12.64 8.09
N SER A 39 -6.80 12.54 6.84
CA SER A 39 -7.29 11.30 6.25
C SER A 39 -6.77 11.20 4.83
N LEU A 40 -6.01 10.14 4.55
CA LEU A 40 -5.37 9.93 3.26
C LEU A 40 -5.86 8.63 2.65
N GLN A 41 -6.23 8.68 1.37
CA GLN A 41 -6.62 7.49 0.64
C GLN A 41 -5.39 6.62 0.40
N VAL A 42 -5.45 5.34 0.79
CA VAL A 42 -4.36 4.36 0.65
C VAL A 42 -4.78 3.11 -0.14
N GLY A 43 -6.07 2.99 -0.46
CA GLY A 43 -6.63 1.82 -1.16
C GLY A 43 -7.06 0.73 -0.19
N SER A 44 -7.57 -0.37 -0.75
CA SER A 44 -8.07 -1.53 0.00
C SER A 44 -7.04 -2.66 0.06
N GLY A 45 -7.28 -3.64 0.93
CA GLY A 45 -6.44 -4.84 1.03
C GLY A 45 -5.18 -4.70 1.87
N GLN A 46 -4.99 -3.54 2.51
CA GLN A 46 -3.96 -3.36 3.53
C GLN A 46 -4.42 -3.94 4.87
N LYS A 47 -3.49 -4.38 5.71
CA LYS A 47 -3.80 -4.63 7.12
C LYS A 47 -3.39 -3.42 7.92
N PHE A 48 -4.15 -3.11 8.97
CA PHE A 48 -3.85 -1.99 9.85
C PHE A 48 -2.40 -2.01 10.38
N TYR A 49 -1.90 -3.19 10.76
CA TYR A 49 -0.57 -3.36 11.33
C TYR A 49 0.57 -3.27 10.31
N ASP A 50 0.25 -3.28 9.02
CA ASP A 50 1.22 -3.13 7.93
C ASP A 50 1.31 -1.66 7.47
N LEU A 51 0.48 -0.76 8.05
CA LEU A 51 0.47 0.65 7.71
C LEU A 51 1.40 1.45 8.64
N ASP A 52 2.35 2.15 8.04
CA ASP A 52 3.19 3.11 8.73
C ASP A 52 2.89 4.53 8.25
N VAL A 53 2.75 5.46 9.19
CA VAL A 53 2.68 6.89 8.91
C VAL A 53 4.08 7.47 8.95
N TRP A 54 4.40 8.29 7.96
CA TRP A 54 5.68 8.99 7.85
C TRP A 54 5.46 10.49 7.84
N ARG A 55 6.39 11.22 8.47
CA ARG A 55 6.41 12.68 8.46
C ARG A 55 7.74 13.17 7.87
N PHE A 56 7.65 14.20 7.04
CA PHE A 56 8.79 14.87 6.43
C PHE A 56 9.07 16.20 7.12
N ASP A 57 10.21 16.33 7.78
CA ASP A 57 10.57 17.55 8.54
C ASP A 57 11.12 18.71 7.68
N GLY A 58 11.19 18.51 6.36
CA GLY A 58 11.83 19.42 5.41
C GLY A 58 13.16 18.91 4.88
N ILE A 59 13.76 17.92 5.56
CA ILE A 59 15.08 17.36 5.25
C ILE A 59 15.00 15.83 5.12
N SER A 60 14.25 15.17 6.02
CA SER A 60 14.22 13.72 6.14
C SER A 60 12.83 13.18 6.47
N TRP A 61 12.64 11.90 6.16
CA TRP A 61 11.47 11.14 6.57
C TRP A 61 11.72 10.42 7.88
N ALA A 62 10.76 10.49 8.79
CA ALA A 62 10.76 9.71 10.02
C ALA A 62 9.41 9.04 10.23
N LYS A 63 9.40 7.85 10.83
CA LYS A 63 8.16 7.20 11.25
C LYS A 63 7.46 8.11 12.25
N TYR A 64 6.22 8.46 11.93
CA TYR A 64 5.35 9.23 12.79
C TYR A 64 4.56 8.28 13.67
N LEU A 65 5.09 8.04 14.87
CA LEU A 65 4.43 7.19 15.87
C LEU A 65 3.10 7.84 16.24
N ASN A 66 2.01 7.22 15.82
CA ASN A 66 0.67 7.68 16.13
C ASN A 66 -0.14 6.58 16.80
N THR A 67 -0.59 6.83 18.02
CA THR A 67 -1.48 5.93 18.75
C THR A 67 -2.89 5.91 18.17
N ASP A 68 -3.26 6.94 17.41
CA ASP A 68 -4.63 7.18 16.94
C ASP A 68 -4.77 6.92 15.42
N LEU A 69 -3.87 6.13 14.84
CA LEU A 69 -4.05 5.64 13.47
C LEU A 69 -5.33 4.79 13.41
N ALA A 70 -6.17 5.06 12.42
CA ALA A 70 -7.35 4.28 12.08
C ALA A 70 -7.37 3.99 10.58
N TYR A 71 -7.85 2.81 10.19
CA TYR A 71 -7.97 2.41 8.78
C TYR A 71 -9.34 1.79 8.51
N ASP A 72 -10.05 2.31 7.52
CA ASP A 72 -11.44 1.91 7.18
C ASP A 72 -11.53 1.09 5.87
N ASN A 73 -10.45 0.40 5.50
CA ASN A 73 -10.30 -0.33 4.24
C ASN A 73 -10.16 0.56 2.99
N ARG A 74 -10.09 1.89 3.13
CA ARG A 74 -9.82 2.80 2.00
C ARG A 74 -8.97 4.00 2.36
N PHE A 75 -9.22 4.56 3.53
CA PHE A 75 -8.57 5.73 4.09
C PHE A 75 -7.86 5.35 5.38
N ALA A 76 -6.65 5.86 5.53
CA ALA A 76 -5.94 5.84 6.79
C ALA A 76 -5.99 7.25 7.38
N SER A 77 -6.53 7.33 8.59
CA SER A 77 -6.83 8.58 9.29
C SER A 77 -6.04 8.63 10.59
N PHE A 78 -5.51 9.79 10.92
CA PHE A 78 -4.64 9.95 12.09
C PHE A 78 -4.56 11.42 12.55
N VAL A 79 -4.12 11.64 13.79
CA VAL A 79 -3.95 12.98 14.36
C VAL A 79 -2.51 13.44 14.23
N ALA A 80 -2.29 14.60 13.61
CA ALA A 80 -0.98 15.21 13.43
C ALA A 80 -0.83 16.47 14.28
N ASN A 81 0.35 16.72 14.85
CA ASN A 81 0.61 17.94 15.65
C ASN A 81 1.03 19.16 14.79
N GLY A 82 0.63 19.17 13.52
CA GLY A 82 0.89 20.27 12.60
C GLY A 82 0.97 19.86 11.14
N PHE A 83 0.94 20.87 10.27
CA PHE A 83 1.05 20.68 8.82
C PHE A 83 2.51 20.46 8.39
N SER A 84 2.70 19.51 7.49
CA SER A 84 4.00 18.99 7.04
C SER A 84 3.77 18.06 5.84
N GLY A 85 4.84 17.45 5.33
CA GLY A 85 4.74 16.32 4.42
C GLY A 85 4.36 15.07 5.20
N TYR A 86 3.25 14.43 4.84
CA TYR A 86 2.85 13.14 5.38
C TYR A 86 2.76 12.09 4.28
N ALA A 87 3.17 10.88 4.59
CA ALA A 87 2.99 9.74 3.73
C ALA A 87 2.54 8.52 4.52
N ILE A 88 1.91 7.60 3.82
CA ILE A 88 1.52 6.30 4.35
C ILE A 88 2.17 5.24 3.47
N SER A 89 2.90 4.33 4.10
CA SER A 89 3.41 3.14 3.44
C SER A 89 2.65 1.91 3.90
N GLY A 90 2.74 0.86 3.09
CA GLY A 90 2.31 -0.48 3.43
C GLY A 90 2.63 -1.44 2.30
N LEU A 91 2.08 -2.64 2.36
CA LEU A 91 2.41 -3.70 1.41
C LEU A 91 2.15 -3.25 -0.03
N ALA A 92 3.16 -3.42 -0.87
CA ALA A 92 3.06 -3.21 -2.30
C ALA A 92 2.07 -4.21 -2.89
N ALA A 93 1.15 -3.73 -3.71
CA ALA A 93 0.31 -4.60 -4.50
C ALA A 93 1.19 -5.36 -5.49
N VAL A 94 1.43 -6.64 -5.25
CA VAL A 94 2.18 -7.50 -6.18
C VAL A 94 1.21 -7.92 -7.28
N PRO A 95 1.44 -7.50 -8.54
CA PRO A 95 0.65 -7.99 -9.66
C PRO A 95 0.78 -9.51 -9.74
N ILE A 96 -0.34 -10.22 -9.71
CA ILE A 96 -0.33 -11.68 -9.84
C ILE A 96 0.34 -12.00 -11.19
N PRO A 97 1.46 -12.73 -11.23
CA PRO A 97 2.17 -12.98 -12.47
C PRO A 97 1.27 -13.69 -13.48
N ALA A 98 1.49 -13.42 -14.77
CA ALA A 98 0.86 -14.16 -15.87
C ALA A 98 1.01 -15.69 -15.72
N ALA A 99 2.04 -16.13 -14.99
CA ALA A 99 2.26 -17.52 -14.61
C ALA A 99 1.05 -18.18 -13.90
N VAL A 100 0.24 -17.45 -13.13
CA VAL A 100 -0.96 -18.03 -12.50
C VAL A 100 -2.00 -18.40 -13.55
N TRP A 101 -2.17 -17.56 -14.57
CA TRP A 101 -3.04 -17.85 -15.71
C TRP A 101 -2.51 -19.00 -16.56
N LEU A 102 -1.19 -19.04 -16.79
CA LEU A 102 -0.54 -20.16 -17.50
C LEU A 102 -0.66 -21.48 -16.73
N PHE A 103 -0.49 -21.44 -15.41
CA PHE A 103 -0.63 -22.61 -14.55
C PHE A 103 -2.08 -23.12 -14.55
N GLY A 104 -3.05 -22.21 -14.40
CA GLY A 104 -4.48 -22.56 -14.43
C GLY A 104 -4.91 -23.16 -15.78
N SER A 105 -4.52 -22.53 -16.89
CA SER A 105 -4.83 -23.02 -18.24
C SER A 105 -4.12 -24.33 -18.57
N GLY A 106 -2.86 -24.49 -18.17
CA GLY A 106 -2.10 -25.73 -18.32
C GLY A 106 -2.75 -26.89 -17.56
N LEU A 107 -3.19 -26.66 -16.32
CA LEU A 107 -3.90 -27.66 -15.53
C LEU A 107 -5.25 -28.06 -16.17
N ALA A 108 -6.02 -27.07 -16.63
CA ALA A 108 -7.29 -27.31 -17.32
C ALA A 108 -7.10 -28.14 -18.60
N ALA A 109 -6.06 -27.84 -19.39
CA ALA A 109 -5.72 -28.61 -20.59
C ALA A 109 -5.36 -30.07 -20.25
N MET A 110 -4.57 -30.30 -19.20
CA MET A 110 -4.21 -31.64 -18.74
C MET A 110 -5.43 -32.45 -18.30
N VAL A 111 -6.33 -31.85 -17.50
CA VAL A 111 -7.57 -32.51 -17.06
C VAL A 111 -8.49 -32.83 -18.25
N GLY A 112 -8.62 -31.89 -19.20
CA GLY A 112 -9.38 -32.12 -20.44
C GLY A 112 -8.82 -33.28 -21.26
N PHE A 113 -7.49 -33.38 -21.36
CA PHE A 113 -6.82 -34.46 -22.08
C PHE A 113 -6.98 -35.83 -21.39
N ALA A 114 -6.91 -35.86 -20.06
CA ALA A 114 -7.11 -37.08 -19.27
C ALA A 114 -8.53 -37.64 -19.41
N ARG A 115 -9.56 -36.78 -19.43
CA ARG A 115 -10.96 -37.20 -19.61
C ARG A 115 -11.22 -37.82 -20.99
N ARG A 116 -10.58 -37.33 -22.05
CA ARG A 116 -10.73 -37.91 -23.40
C ARG A 116 -10.22 -39.35 -23.51
N LYS A 117 -9.22 -39.74 -22.71
CA LYS A 117 -8.71 -41.12 -22.73
C LYS A 117 -9.68 -42.14 -22.12
N THR A 118 -10.57 -41.71 -21.22
CA THR A 118 -11.50 -42.62 -20.52
C THR A 118 -12.73 -42.98 -21.40
N ASN A 119 -13.07 -42.15 -22.39
CA ASN A 119 -14.26 -42.34 -23.23
C ASN A 119 -14.00 -43.06 -24.57
N ARG A 120 -12.80 -43.64 -24.80
CA ARG A 120 -12.55 -44.51 -25.96
C ARG A 120 -12.84 -45.97 -25.58
N THR A 121 -14.07 -46.41 -25.82
CA THR A 121 -14.43 -47.84 -25.87
C THR A 121 -13.68 -48.52 -27.01
N PRO A 122 -13.03 -49.69 -26.80
CA PRO A 122 -12.53 -50.51 -27.90
C PRO A 122 -13.72 -51.14 -28.62
N VAL A 123 -13.75 -51.01 -29.95
CA VAL A 123 -14.64 -51.73 -30.86
C VAL A 123 -13.81 -52.78 -31.58
#